data_AF-A0AA38YYA4-F1
#
_entry.id   AF-A0AA38YYA4-F1
#
_cell.length_a   1.000
_cell.length_b   1.000
_cell.length_c   1.000
_cell.angle_alpha   90.00
_cell.angle_beta   90.00
_cell.angle_gamma   90.00
#
_symmetry.space_group_name_H-M   'P 1'
#
loop_
_entity.id
_entity.type
_entity.pdbx_description
1 polymer ?
#
loop_
_entity_poly.entity_id
_entity_poly.type
_entity_poly.pdbx_seq_one_letter_code
_entity_poly.pdbx_strand_id
1 'polypeptide(L)' 'MQEDKNLDENLDEFNKLVIELENTGEKINDEDQTVILLNSLPSTYSQLRDTIK' A
#
# COMPACT_ATOMS: atom_id res chain seq x y z
N MET A 1 -2.67 8.76 0.01
CA MET A 1 -4.03 8.18 0.01
C MET A 1 -5.03 9.32 -0.04
N GLN A 2 -6.10 9.20 -0.82
CA GLN A 2 -7.16 10.21 -0.81
C GLN A 2 -7.88 10.13 0.54
N GLU A 3 -7.97 11.23 1.27
CA GLU A 3 -8.58 11.27 2.61
C GLU A 3 -10.09 10.96 2.58
N ASP A 4 -10.73 11.08 1.41
CA ASP A 4 -12.15 10.77 1.22
C ASP A 4 -12.44 9.28 0.94
N LYS A 5 -11.43 8.50 0.51
CA LYS A 5 -11.58 7.05 0.27
C LYS A 5 -11.40 6.29 1.57
N ASN A 6 -12.24 5.29 1.80
CA ASN A 6 -12.06 4.42 2.96
C ASN A 6 -10.76 3.59 2.81
N LEU A 7 -10.29 2.98 3.90
CA LEU A 7 -9.03 2.23 3.89
C LEU A 7 -9.11 1.04 2.94
N ASP A 8 -10.24 0.33 2.91
CA ASP A 8 -10.48 -0.83 2.05
C ASP A 8 -10.40 -0.47 0.55
N GLU A 9 -10.99 0.65 0.14
CA GLU A 9 -10.92 1.18 -1.23
C GLU A 9 -9.49 1.53 -1.64
N ASN A 10 -8.71 2.13 -0.74
CA ASN A 10 -7.30 2.42 -0.99
C ASN A 10 -6.46 1.14 -1.09
N LEU A 11 -6.78 0.11 -0.30
CA LEU A 11 -6.12 -1.21 -0.36
C LEU A 11 -6.48 -1.96 -1.66
N ASP A 12 -7.74 -1.92 -2.08
CA ASP A 12 -8.19 -2.50 -3.34
C ASP A 12 -7.50 -1.84 -4.55
N GLU A 13 -7.36 -0.52 -4.53
CA GLU A 13 -6.64 0.23 -5.57
C GLU A 13 -5.15 -0.10 -5.56
N PHE A 14 -4.52 -0.19 -4.38
CA PHE A 14 -3.13 -0.64 -4.26
C PHE A 14 -2.92 -2.04 -4.84
N ASN A 15 -3.78 -3.00 -4.50
CA ASN A 15 -3.70 -4.37 -5.03
C ASN A 15 -3.88 -4.44 -6.55
N LYS A 16 -4.78 -3.61 -7.12
CA LYS A 16 -4.93 -3.50 -8.58
C LYS A 16 -3.66 -3.00 -9.24
N LEU A 17 -3.02 -1.96 -8.68
CA LEU A 17 -1.76 -1.42 -9.20
C LEU A 17 -0.63 -2.45 -9.15
N VAL A 18 -0.55 -3.25 -8.08
CA VAL A 18 0.39 -4.36 -7.96
C VAL A 18 0.16 -5.39 -9.07
N ILE A 19 -1.08 -5.82 -9.30
CA ILE A 19 -1.42 -6.77 -10.36
C ILE A 19 -1.09 -6.20 -11.75
N GLU A 20 -1.39 -4.92 -11.98
CA GLU A 20 -1.04 -4.24 -13.23
C GLU A 20 0.48 -4.21 -13.46
N LEU A 21 1.27 -3.93 -12.41
CA LEU A 21 2.73 -3.97 -12.47
C LEU A 21 3.23 -5.38 -12.81
N GLU A 22 2.70 -6.41 -12.13
CA GLU A 22 3.03 -7.81 -12.41
C GLU A 22 2.71 -8.23 -13.84
N ASN A 23 1.60 -7.72 -14.39
CA ASN A 23 1.21 -7.96 -15.78
C ASN A 23 2.18 -7.32 -16.79
N THR A 24 2.94 -6.28 -16.41
CA THR A 24 4.00 -5.72 -17.26
C THR A 24 5.28 -6.57 -17.29
N GLY A 25 5.36 -7.61 -16.46
CA GLY A 25 6.54 -8.47 -16.29
C GLY A 25 7.48 -8.03 -15.18
N GLU A 26 7.20 -6.91 -14.53
CA GLU A 26 7.89 -6.41 -13.34
C GLU A 26 7.29 -7.05 -12.09
N LYS A 27 8.11 -7.65 -11.23
CA LYS A 27 7.64 -8.21 -9.95
C LYS A 27 8.13 -7.35 -8.81
N ILE A 28 7.21 -6.96 -7.95
CA ILE A 28 7.52 -6.37 -6.66
C ILE A 28 7.46 -7.46 -5.60
N ASN A 29 8.44 -7.53 -4.70
CA ASN A 29 8.41 -8.51 -3.62
C ASN A 29 7.50 -8.03 -2.46
N ASP A 30 7.12 -8.94 -1.58
CA ASP A 30 6.18 -8.65 -0.49
C ASP A 30 6.73 -7.60 0.50
N GLU A 31 8.06 -7.53 0.67
CA GLU A 31 8.72 -6.56 1.55
C GLU A 31 8.61 -5.14 0.98
N ASP A 32 8.93 -4.97 -0.30
CA ASP A 32 8.83 -3.71 -1.03
C ASP A 32 7.37 -3.24 -1.09
N GLN A 33 6.41 -4.15 -1.35
CA GLN A 33 4.99 -3.83 -1.28
C GLN A 33 4.60 -3.31 0.11
N THR A 34 5.05 -3.99 1.18
CA THR A 34 4.76 -3.61 2.56
C THR A 34 5.35 -2.23 2.89
N VAL A 35 6.59 -1.97 2.48
CA VAL A 35 7.24 -0.66 2.67
C VAL A 35 6.52 0.46 1.93
N ILE A 36 6.10 0.23 0.68
CA ILE A 36 5.33 1.23 -0.10
C ILE A 36 3.98 1.51 0.56
N LEU A 37 3.26 0.46 0.98
CA LEU A 37 1.96 0.60 1.65
C LEU A 37 2.11 1.40 2.95
N LEU A 38 3.06 1.04 3.81
CA LEU A 38 3.31 1.71 5.08
C LEU A 38 3.70 3.20 4.93
N ASN A 39 4.44 3.55 3.88
CA ASN A 39 4.80 4.94 3.58
C ASN A 39 3.64 5.73 2.96
N SER A 40 2.67 5.06 2.35
CA SER A 40 1.51 5.68 1.69
C SER A 40 0.35 5.95 2.66
N LEU A 41 0.36 5.31 3.82
CA LEU A 41 -0.64 5.48 4.88
C LEU A 41 -0.60 6.92 5.45
N PRO A 42 -1.78 7.52 5.73
CA PRO A 42 -1.86 8.81 6.41
C PRO A 42 -1.17 8.79 7.78
N SER A 43 -0.77 9.96 8.25
CA SER A 43 -0.18 10.19 9.58
C SER A 43 -1.03 9.62 10.72
N THR A 44 -2.35 9.51 10.52
CA THR A 44 -3.30 8.88 11.45
C THR A 44 -2.95 7.42 11.77
N TYR A 45 -2.29 6.73 10.84
CA TYR A 45 -1.82 5.35 11.01
C TYR A 45 -0.32 5.28 11.38
N SER A 46 0.31 6.39 11.80
CA SER A 46 1.71 6.41 12.23
C SER A 46 2.01 5.37 13.30
N GLN A 47 1.12 5.20 14.29
CA GLN A 47 1.29 4.19 15.32
C GLN A 47 1.29 2.76 14.76
N LEU A 48 0.49 2.48 13.73
CA LEU A 48 0.49 1.18 13.07
C LEU A 48 1.82 0.94 12.35
N ARG A 49 2.32 1.95 11.64
CA ARG A 49 3.64 1.91 11.00
C ARG A 49 4.77 1.66 11.99
N ASP A 50 4.70 2.28 13.16
CA ASP A 50 5.73 2.15 14.20
C ASP A 50 5.64 0.81 14.96
N THR A 51 4.47 0.14 14.96
CA THR A 51 4.26 -1.17 15.61
C THR A 51 4.69 -2.34 14.74
N ILE A 52 4.70 -2.17 13.42
CA ILE A 52 5.10 -3.20 12.44
C ILE A 52 6.63 -3.17 12.16
N LYS A 53 7.32 -2.13 12.64
CA LYS A 53 8.78 -1.98 12.60
C LYS A 53 9.50 -2.91 13.58
#